data_AF-A0A133UI65-F1
#
_entry.id   AF-A0A133UI65-F1
#
_cell.length_a   1.000
_cell.length_b   1.000
_cell.length_c   1.000
_cell.angle_alpha   90.00
_cell.angle_beta   90.00
_cell.angle_gamma   90.00
#
_symmetry.space_group_name_H-M   'P 1'
#
loop_
_entity.id
_entity.type
_entity.pdbx_description
1 polymer ?
#
loop_
_entity_poly.entity_id
_entity_poly.type
_entity_poly.pdbx_seq_one_letter_code
_entity_poly.pdbx_strand_id
1 'polypeptide(L)'
;MTRNWGEYNEKLVKRGEFYLSPDFLKNWDEELEEMNEGKVGAPYRFPESYVQFAALWYEFFGLPYRQLEGVLRKLGELLPELEASDYTSLWHRFKNLELEILEPEDKVVAAVDATGIKVTNRGEWIRKYHTREQRG
;
A
#
# COMPACT_ATOMS: atom_id res chain seq x y z
N MET A 1 -23.10 22.07 6.25
CA MET A 1 -22.60 20.69 6.17
C MET A 1 -22.00 20.31 7.52
N THR A 2 -22.68 19.46 8.27
CA THR A 2 -22.21 18.96 9.57
C THR A 2 -21.27 17.79 9.29
N ARG A 3 -20.02 17.89 9.76
CA ARG A 3 -19.00 16.87 9.51
C ARG A 3 -19.36 15.61 10.31
N ASN A 4 -19.58 14.48 9.64
CA ASN A 4 -19.81 13.21 10.32
C ASN A 4 -18.48 12.62 10.79
N TRP A 5 -18.11 12.93 12.04
CA TRP A 5 -16.88 12.44 12.65
C TRP A 5 -16.85 10.93 12.84
N GLY A 6 -18.00 10.29 13.03
CA GLY A 6 -18.09 8.83 13.16
C GLY A 6 -17.65 8.14 11.89
N GLU A 7 -18.21 8.54 10.74
CA GLU A 7 -17.84 7.98 9.44
C GLU A 7 -16.37 8.25 9.09
N TYR A 8 -15.87 9.45 9.39
CA TYR A 8 -14.47 9.80 9.14
C TYR A 8 -13.50 8.95 9.98
N ASN A 9 -13.79 8.76 11.27
CA ASN A 9 -12.96 7.93 12.15
C ASN A 9 -12.96 6.47 11.71
N GLU A 10 -14.12 5.94 11.30
CA GLU A 10 -14.22 4.59 10.77
C GLU A 10 -13.35 4.38 9.52
N LYS A 11 -13.32 5.37 8.62
CA LYS A 11 -12.42 5.35 7.44
C LYS A 11 -10.94 5.34 7.85
N LEU A 12 -10.57 5.98 8.97
CA LEU A 12 -9.20 5.93 9.47
C LEU A 12 -8.85 4.57 10.08
N VAL A 13 -9.78 3.93 10.79
CA VAL A 13 -9.59 2.57 11.33
C VAL A 13 -9.40 1.56 10.20
N LYS A 14 -10.28 1.58 9.19
CA LYS A 14 -10.17 0.70 8.00
C LYS A 14 -8.85 0.85 7.24
N ARG A 15 -8.27 2.05 7.25
CA ARG A 15 -6.93 2.25 6.67
C ARG A 15 -5.86 1.47 7.43
N GLY A 16 -5.98 1.34 8.75
CA GLY A 16 -5.08 0.52 9.54
C GLY A 16 -5.21 -0.97 9.23
N GLU A 17 -6.44 -1.45 9.04
CA GLU A 17 -6.73 -2.83 8.65
C GLU A 17 -6.10 -3.19 7.31
N PHE A 18 -6.13 -2.27 6.34
CA PHE A 18 -5.51 -2.46 5.02
C PHE A 18 -4.03 -2.86 5.10
N TYR A 19 -3.24 -2.25 6.00
CA TYR A 19 -1.82 -2.59 6.15
C TYR A 19 -1.59 -4.02 6.65
N LEU A 20 -2.59 -4.65 7.29
CA LEU A 20 -2.46 -5.98 7.89
C LEU A 20 -3.32 -7.03 7.17
N SER A 21 -3.95 -6.69 6.04
CA SER A 21 -4.86 -7.62 5.38
C SER A 21 -4.10 -8.79 4.75
N PRO A 22 -4.40 -10.06 5.11
CA PRO A 22 -3.82 -11.24 4.49
C PRO A 22 -4.65 -11.72 3.28
N ASP A 23 -5.43 -10.84 2.64
CA ASP A 23 -6.36 -11.21 1.56
C ASP A 23 -5.68 -11.92 0.38
N PHE A 24 -4.40 -11.64 0.14
CA PHE A 24 -3.59 -12.33 -0.88
C PHE A 24 -3.51 -13.86 -0.68
N LEU A 25 -3.69 -14.36 0.54
CA LEU A 25 -3.69 -15.80 0.81
C LEU A 25 -4.87 -16.52 0.15
N LYS A 26 -5.98 -15.82 -0.09
CA LYS A 26 -7.21 -16.43 -0.65
C LYS A 26 -7.01 -16.94 -2.07
N ASN A 27 -6.18 -16.26 -2.86
CA ASN A 27 -5.95 -16.54 -4.27
C ASN A 27 -4.48 -16.89 -4.55
N TRP A 28 -3.73 -17.30 -3.53
CA TRP A 28 -2.28 -17.52 -3.62
C TRP A 28 -1.89 -18.46 -4.76
N ASP A 29 -2.51 -19.65 -4.81
CA ASP A 29 -2.18 -20.67 -5.80
C ASP A 29 -2.68 -20.29 -7.20
N GLU A 30 -3.89 -19.73 -7.30
CA GLU A 30 -4.50 -19.30 -8.56
C GLU A 30 -3.67 -18.18 -9.21
N GLU A 31 -3.29 -17.16 -8.45
CA GLU A 31 -2.44 -16.07 -8.93
C GLU A 31 -1.06 -16.59 -9.35
N LEU A 32 -0.48 -17.52 -8.60
CA LEU A 32 0.80 -18.14 -8.99
C LEU A 32 0.71 -18.96 -10.27
N GLU A 33 -0.39 -19.68 -10.47
CA GLU A 33 -0.64 -20.45 -11.69
C GLU A 33 -0.72 -19.51 -12.90
N GLU A 34 -1.52 -18.46 -12.81
CA GLU A 34 -1.65 -17.43 -13.85
C GLU A 34 -0.31 -16.74 -14.14
N MET A 35 0.41 -16.31 -13.10
CA MET A 35 1.73 -15.67 -13.24
C MET A 35 2.78 -16.55 -13.91
N ASN A 36 2.64 -17.87 -13.80
CA ASN A 36 3.58 -18.84 -14.36
C ASN A 36 3.09 -19.47 -15.67
N GLU A 37 1.87 -19.17 -16.12
CA GLU A 37 1.32 -19.70 -17.36
C GLU A 37 2.19 -19.27 -18.55
N GLY A 38 2.69 -20.26 -19.30
CA GLY A 38 3.55 -20.02 -20.47
C GLY A 38 4.91 -19.37 -20.15
N LYS A 39 5.29 -19.22 -18.87
CA LYS A 39 6.54 -18.57 -18.47
C LYS A 39 7.76 -19.40 -18.90
N VAL A 40 8.70 -18.73 -19.57
CA VAL A 40 10.00 -19.32 -19.91
C VAL A 40 11.03 -18.95 -18.84
N GLY A 41 11.69 -19.96 -18.26
CA GLY A 41 12.69 -19.80 -17.20
C GLY A 41 12.21 -20.32 -15.85
N ALA A 42 12.83 -19.88 -14.75
CA ALA A 42 12.44 -20.30 -13.41
C ALA A 42 11.04 -19.74 -13.04
N PRO A 43 10.14 -20.57 -12.49
CA PRO A 43 8.81 -20.13 -12.07
C PRO A 43 8.90 -19.21 -10.86
N TYR A 44 7.94 -18.29 -10.74
CA TYR A 44 7.70 -17.53 -9.54
C TYR A 44 7.21 -18.43 -8.41
N ARG A 45 7.71 -18.17 -7.21
CA ARG A 45 7.30 -18.88 -5.97
C ARG A 45 6.32 -18.10 -5.11
N PHE A 46 6.25 -16.79 -5.32
CA PHE A 46 5.43 -15.88 -4.52
C PHE A 46 4.51 -15.08 -5.44
N PRO A 47 3.21 -14.96 -5.11
CA PRO A 47 2.27 -14.12 -5.84
C PRO A 47 2.71 -12.66 -5.84
N GLU A 48 2.27 -11.88 -6.82
CA GLU A 48 2.52 -10.44 -6.88
C GLU A 48 1.81 -9.69 -5.75
N SER A 49 0.58 -10.07 -5.41
CA SER A 49 -0.18 -9.51 -4.28
C SER A 49 0.55 -9.67 -2.94
N TYR A 50 1.21 -10.81 -2.71
CA TYR A 50 2.10 -11.01 -1.55
C TYR A 50 3.31 -10.08 -1.58
N VAL A 51 3.93 -9.90 -2.75
CA VAL A 51 5.07 -9.00 -2.92
C VAL A 51 4.64 -7.55 -2.67
N GLN A 52 3.45 -7.14 -3.13
CA GLN A 52 2.88 -5.82 -2.84
C GLN A 52 2.65 -5.65 -1.34
N PHE A 53 2.07 -6.63 -0.65
CA PHE A 53 1.93 -6.62 0.80
C PHE A 53 3.28 -6.41 1.51
N ALA A 54 4.31 -7.17 1.11
CA ALA A 54 5.66 -7.02 1.67
C ALA A 54 6.26 -5.64 1.37
N ALA A 55 6.02 -5.08 0.18
CA ALA A 55 6.49 -3.74 -0.20
C ALA A 55 5.81 -2.62 0.58
N LEU A 56 4.51 -2.77 0.88
CA LEU A 56 3.81 -1.85 1.79
C LEU A 56 4.47 -1.87 3.17
N TRP A 57 4.81 -3.04 3.71
CA TRP A 57 5.48 -3.12 5.01
C TRP A 57 6.90 -2.55 4.98
N TYR A 58 7.64 -2.78 3.89
CA TYR A 58 8.95 -2.17 3.67
C TYR A 58 8.87 -0.65 3.77
N GLU A 59 7.94 -0.03 3.05
CA GLU A 59 7.82 1.42 2.94
C GLU A 59 7.18 2.05 4.18
N PHE A 60 6.00 1.57 4.61
CA PHE A 60 5.23 2.20 5.68
C PHE A 60 5.85 2.04 7.07
N PHE A 61 6.52 0.91 7.32
CA PHE A 61 7.20 0.68 8.60
C PHE A 61 8.71 0.94 8.52
N GLY A 62 9.24 1.29 7.34
CA GLY A 62 10.66 1.56 7.14
C GLY A 62 11.55 0.37 7.44
N LEU A 63 11.09 -0.85 7.13
CA LEU A 63 11.78 -2.10 7.46
C LEU A 63 12.82 -2.44 6.39
N PRO A 64 14.13 -2.49 6.70
CA PRO A 64 15.13 -3.03 5.78
C PRO A 64 14.82 -4.48 5.42
N TYR A 65 15.22 -4.94 4.23
CA TYR A 65 14.85 -6.25 3.68
C TYR A 65 15.03 -7.45 4.63
N ARG A 66 16.11 -7.48 5.43
CA ARG A 66 16.34 -8.57 6.40
C ARG A 66 15.40 -8.53 7.60
N GLN A 67 15.00 -7.33 8.04
CA GLN A 67 13.98 -7.19 9.09
C GLN A 67 12.62 -7.58 8.54
N LEU A 68 12.30 -7.19 7.30
CA LEU A 68 11.08 -7.60 6.62
C LEU A 68 10.97 -9.13 6.49
N GLU A 69 12.05 -9.81 6.08
CA GLU A 69 12.09 -11.29 6.08
C GLU A 69 11.81 -11.86 7.48
N GLY A 70 12.45 -11.32 8.53
CA GLY A 70 12.22 -11.77 9.90
C GLY A 70 10.77 -11.60 10.35
N VAL A 71 10.14 -10.49 9.96
CA VAL A 71 8.73 -10.20 10.21
C VAL A 71 7.82 -11.18 9.47
N LEU A 72 8.06 -11.42 8.17
CA LEU A 72 7.28 -12.35 7.35
C LEU A 72 7.39 -13.79 7.86
N ARG A 73 8.58 -14.21 8.32
CA ARG A 73 8.77 -15.50 9.00
C ARG A 73 7.92 -15.61 10.25
N LYS A 74 7.95 -14.57 11.10
CA LYS A 74 7.16 -14.57 12.33
C LYS A 74 5.66 -14.53 12.05
N LEU A 75 5.25 -13.87 10.97
CA LEU A 75 3.87 -13.86 10.50
C LEU A 75 3.45 -15.25 9.99
N GLY A 76 4.33 -15.98 9.31
CA GLY A 76 4.07 -17.37 8.88
C GLY A 76 3.89 -18.36 10.04
N GLU A 77 4.45 -18.07 11.21
CA GLU A 77 4.13 -18.84 12.43
C GLU A 77 2.69 -18.61 12.93
N LEU A 78 2.08 -17.46 12.60
CA LEU A 78 0.72 -17.10 12.98
C LEU A 78 -0.31 -17.43 11.89
N LEU A 79 0.11 -17.41 10.62
CA LEU A 79 -0.66 -17.72 9.42
C LEU A 79 0.02 -18.89 8.70
N PRO A 80 -0.29 -20.15 9.03
CA PRO A 80 0.42 -21.32 8.50
C PRO A 80 0.36 -21.45 6.96
N GLU A 81 -0.62 -20.83 6.32
CA GLU A 81 -0.75 -20.76 4.86
C GLU A 81 0.27 -19.81 4.21
N LEU A 82 0.91 -18.95 5.00
CA LEU A 82 1.89 -17.97 4.52
C LEU A 82 3.29 -18.59 4.42
N GLU A 83 3.76 -18.79 3.19
CA GLU A 83 5.17 -19.06 2.95
C GLU A 83 5.99 -17.75 2.99
N ALA A 84 6.97 -17.69 3.90
CA ALA A 84 7.83 -16.51 4.04
C ALA A 84 8.97 -16.50 3.01
N SER A 85 9.02 -15.47 2.19
CA SER A 85 10.11 -15.19 1.26
C SER A 85 11.38 -14.70 1.96
N ASP A 86 12.54 -14.96 1.36
CA ASP A 86 13.83 -14.42 1.79
C ASP A 86 14.07 -13.01 1.24
N TYR A 87 14.99 -12.28 1.88
CA TYR A 87 15.32 -10.90 1.54
C TYR A 87 15.80 -10.72 0.09
N THR A 88 16.45 -11.73 -0.49
CA THR A 88 16.99 -11.66 -1.86
C THR A 88 15.86 -11.80 -2.87
N SER A 89 14.93 -12.73 -2.62
CA SER A 89 13.71 -12.88 -3.41
C SER A 89 12.89 -11.59 -3.46
N LEU A 90 12.68 -10.95 -2.29
CA LEU A 90 11.98 -9.66 -2.21
C LEU A 90 12.71 -8.55 -2.95
N TRP A 91 14.03 -8.43 -2.75
CA TRP A 91 14.84 -7.40 -3.43
C TRP A 91 14.73 -7.47 -4.96
N HIS A 92 14.77 -8.69 -5.52
CA HIS A 92 14.61 -8.89 -6.96
C HIS A 92 13.20 -8.54 -7.45
N ARG A 93 12.16 -8.87 -6.67
CA ARG A 93 10.77 -8.62 -7.03
C ARG A 93 10.40 -7.14 -6.91
N PHE A 94 10.86 -6.45 -5.88
CA PHE A 94 10.55 -5.02 -5.66
C PHE A 94 11.03 -4.13 -6.81
N LYS A 95 12.17 -4.49 -7.43
CA LYS A 95 12.73 -3.71 -8.55
C LYS A 95 11.76 -3.54 -9.73
N ASN A 96 10.92 -4.54 -9.99
CA ASN A 96 10.00 -4.55 -11.12
C ASN A 96 8.54 -4.55 -10.65
N LEU A 97 8.29 -4.22 -9.38
CA LEU A 97 6.94 -4.22 -8.83
C LEU A 97 6.19 -2.99 -9.34
N GLU A 98 5.08 -3.24 -10.02
CA GLU A 98 4.11 -2.18 -10.32
C GLU A 98 3.07 -2.16 -9.19
N LEU A 99 3.00 -1.02 -8.50
CA LEU A 99 2.01 -0.83 -7.44
C LEU A 99 0.69 -0.38 -8.08
N GLU A 100 -0.35 -1.20 -7.95
CA GLU A 100 -1.70 -0.78 -8.26
C GLU A 100 -2.18 0.24 -7.22
N ILE A 101 -2.03 1.52 -7.53
CA ILE A 101 -2.56 2.60 -6.72
C ILE A 101 -3.97 2.91 -7.23
N LEU A 102 -4.98 2.65 -6.42
CA LEU A 102 -6.35 3.04 -6.72
C LEU A 102 -6.43 4.57 -6.88
N GLU A 103 -6.91 5.02 -8.03
CA GLU A 103 -7.13 6.44 -8.26
C GLU A 103 -8.22 6.97 -7.32
N PRO A 104 -7.98 8.10 -6.63
CA PRO A 104 -9.00 8.69 -5.79
C PRO A 104 -10.18 9.18 -6.64
N GLU A 105 -11.40 8.85 -6.22
CA GLU A 105 -12.64 9.31 -6.88
C GLU A 105 -12.77 10.84 -6.91
N ASP A 106 -12.18 11.52 -5.91
CA ASP A 106 -12.20 12.97 -5.75
C ASP A 106 -10.93 13.64 -6.28
N LYS A 107 -11.06 14.89 -6.74
CA LYS A 107 -9.90 15.72 -7.09
C LYS A 107 -8.98 15.92 -5.89
N VAL A 108 -7.79 15.33 -5.97
CA VAL A 108 -6.72 15.49 -5.00
C VAL A 108 -5.74 16.58 -5.46
N VAL A 109 -5.47 17.57 -4.61
CA VAL A 109 -4.41 18.56 -4.84
C VAL A 109 -3.19 18.14 -4.04
N ALA A 110 -2.12 17.74 -4.71
CA ALA A 110 -0.83 17.46 -4.08
C ALA A 110 0.14 18.62 -4.31
N ALA A 111 0.79 19.07 -3.26
CA ALA A 111 1.95 19.97 -3.32
C ALA A 111 3.21 19.15 -3.05
N VAL A 112 4.24 19.30 -3.89
CA VAL A 112 5.52 18.60 -3.77
C VAL A 112 6.58 19.63 -3.40
N ASP A 113 7.33 19.38 -2.33
CA ASP A 113 8.50 20.16 -1.93
C ASP A 113 9.73 19.25 -1.74
N ALA A 114 10.91 19.83 -1.55
CA ALA A 114 12.17 19.10 -1.42
C ALA A 114 12.23 18.16 -0.19
N THR A 115 11.30 18.31 0.75
CA THR A 115 11.18 17.51 1.97
C THR A 115 10.02 16.52 1.95
N GLY A 116 9.12 16.61 0.98
CA GLY A 116 8.07 15.62 0.81
C GLY A 116 6.84 16.09 0.03
N ILE A 117 5.82 15.25 0.08
CA ILE A 117 4.54 15.45 -0.61
C ILE A 117 3.47 15.80 0.43
N LYS A 118 2.78 16.91 0.22
CA LYS A 118 1.58 17.30 0.99
C LYS A 118 0.35 17.13 0.13
N VAL A 119 -0.42 16.10 0.42
CA VAL A 119 -1.69 15.82 -0.23
C VAL A 119 -2.82 16.54 0.52
N THR A 120 -3.66 17.28 -0.21
CA THR A 120 -4.75 18.01 0.40
C THR A 120 -5.99 18.13 -0.49
N ASN A 121 -7.17 18.02 0.13
CA ASN A 121 -8.44 18.39 -0.50
C ASN A 121 -8.83 19.87 -0.16
N ARG A 122 -7.85 20.68 0.28
CA ARG A 122 -8.03 21.99 0.96
C ARG A 122 -8.57 23.16 0.12
N GLY A 123 -8.95 22.95 -1.13
CA GLY A 123 -9.48 24.04 -1.98
C GLY A 123 -10.69 24.75 -1.38
N GLU A 124 -11.50 24.06 -0.58
CA GLU A 124 -12.70 24.64 0.03
C GLU A 124 -12.44 25.47 1.30
N TRP A 125 -11.43 25.10 2.11
CA TRP A 125 -11.20 25.75 3.41
C TRP A 125 -10.64 27.17 3.27
N ILE A 126 -9.71 27.38 2.32
CA ILE A 126 -9.14 28.71 2.03
C ILE A 126 -10.20 29.65 1.44
N ARG A 127 -11.06 29.15 0.55
CA ARG A 127 -12.16 29.93 -0.04
C ARG A 127 -13.21 30.34 0.99
N LYS A 128 -13.40 29.52 2.03
CA LYS A 128 -14.39 29.78 3.08
C LYS A 128 -13.94 30.82 4.12
N TYR A 129 -12.64 30.90 4.41
CA TYR A 129 -12.12 31.76 5.48
C TYR A 129 -11.30 32.96 4.99
N HIS A 130 -10.81 32.94 3.76
CA HIS A 130 -10.00 34.03 3.21
C HIS A 130 -10.69 34.71 2.03
N THR A 131 -11.89 35.26 2.27
CA THR A 131 -12.47 36.28 1.39
C THR A 131 -11.75 37.60 1.65
N ARG A 132 -10.61 37.82 0.99
CA ARG A 132 -10.01 39.14 0.93
C ARG A 132 -10.46 39.77 -0.38
N GLU A 133 -11.44 40.66 -0.28
CA GLU A 133 -11.89 41.53 -1.37
C GLU A 133 -10.68 42.33 -1.85
N GLN A 134 -10.15 42.01 -3.03
CA GLN A 134 -9.22 42.89 -3.72
C GLN A 134 -10.06 44.03 -4.31
N ARG A 135 -10.07 45.17 -3.62
CA ARG A 135 -10.53 46.43 -4.19
C ARG A 135 -9.41 46.96 -5.08
N GLY A 136 -9.71 47.04 -6.38
CA GLY A 136 -9.00 47.93 -7.30
C GLY A 136 -9.39 49.38 -7.07
#